data_AF-A0A655YWX3-F1
#
_entry.id   AF-A0A655YWX3-F1
#
_cell.length_a   1.000
_cell.length_b   1.000
_cell.length_c   1.000
_cell.angle_alpha   90.00
_cell.angle_beta   90.00
_cell.angle_gamma   90.00
#
_symmetry.space_group_name_H-M   'P 1'
#
loop_
_entity.id
_entity.type
_entity.pdbx_description
1 polymer ?
#
loop_
_entity_poly.entity_id
_entity_poly.type
_entity_poly.pdbx_seq_one_letter_code
_entity_poly.pdbx_strand_id
1 'polypeptide(L)'
;MARANEYGLQHKEDAKLRQVLRRYDFTPYATDRAMIEAWAAQLANQVYWLRQLGEQDVVEPFIQAFRDTYPDQRDSELNDQQYGNKLYGMTHIIFADSEYYQHPVSLQQHQWIYDYFRANIDTILLRAKPDIVAEVGIAFLLAGLEDDPVVLKTRQFIQAAVDKEQGMIPSTSGDFDLSLGEHRNVLAIMLLDWRSVNPAPLAGKHSKVFADLPYGLIKKAPNPLKGQG
;
A
#
# COMPACT_ATOMS: atom_id res chain seq x y z
N MET A 1 12.49 6.68 -7.70
CA MET A 1 13.35 5.55 -8.11
C MET A 1 12.64 4.22 -8.03
N ALA A 2 12.03 3.84 -6.90
CA ALA A 2 11.41 2.52 -6.72
C ALA A 2 10.37 2.20 -7.80
N ARG A 3 9.41 3.10 -8.04
CA ARG A 3 8.43 2.97 -9.14
C ARG A 3 9.04 2.74 -10.51
N ALA A 4 10.10 3.46 -10.86
CA ALA A 4 10.80 3.21 -12.13
C ALA A 4 11.43 1.81 -12.16
N ASN A 5 11.98 1.36 -11.02
CA ASN A 5 12.60 0.04 -10.86
C ASN A 5 11.60 -1.09 -11.08
N GLU A 6 10.38 -0.96 -10.54
CA GLU A 6 9.26 -1.91 -10.72
C GLU A 6 8.95 -2.15 -12.22
N TYR A 7 9.06 -1.11 -13.05
CA TYR A 7 8.88 -1.22 -14.51
C TYR A 7 10.13 -1.68 -15.29
N GLY A 8 11.23 -2.01 -14.61
CA GLY A 8 12.51 -2.33 -15.24
C GLY A 8 13.22 -1.10 -15.84
N LEU A 9 12.98 0.09 -15.29
CA LEU A 9 13.60 1.35 -15.66
C LEU A 9 14.52 1.87 -14.56
N GLN A 10 15.41 2.78 -14.92
CA GLN A 10 16.24 3.56 -13.99
C GLN A 10 16.52 4.94 -14.58
N HIS A 11 16.94 5.89 -13.75
CA HIS A 11 17.39 7.17 -14.26
C HIS A 11 18.82 7.05 -14.83
N LYS A 12 19.18 7.83 -15.86
CA LYS A 12 20.54 7.86 -16.43
C LYS A 12 21.63 8.24 -15.41
N GLU A 13 21.25 8.95 -14.34
CA GLU A 13 22.11 9.30 -13.20
C GLU A 13 21.80 8.49 -11.92
N ASP A 14 21.25 7.27 -12.03
CA ASP A 14 20.85 6.44 -10.88
C ASP A 14 21.97 6.29 -9.84
N ALA A 15 23.21 6.06 -10.28
CA ALA A 15 24.37 5.94 -9.39
C ALA A 15 24.61 7.19 -8.52
N LYS A 16 24.45 8.38 -9.10
CA LYS A 16 24.61 9.65 -8.39
C LYS A 16 23.47 9.84 -7.38
N LEU A 17 22.25 9.49 -7.77
CA LEU A 17 21.08 9.58 -6.88
C LEU A 17 21.21 8.64 -5.67
N ARG A 18 21.68 7.41 -5.87
CA ARG A 18 22.01 6.47 -4.78
C ARG A 18 23.11 7.01 -3.88
N GLN A 19 24.16 7.60 -4.45
CA GLN A 19 25.22 8.22 -3.66
C GLN A 19 24.70 9.35 -2.76
N VAL A 20 23.69 10.10 -3.21
CA VAL A 20 23.04 11.14 -2.38
C VAL A 20 22.21 10.49 -1.28
N LEU A 21 21.38 9.49 -1.58
CA LEU A 21 20.56 8.81 -0.58
C LEU A 21 21.38 8.23 0.58
N ARG A 22 22.51 7.58 0.26
CA ARG A 22 23.39 6.93 1.25
C ARG A 22 24.04 7.89 2.25
N ARG A 23 23.93 9.20 2.04
CA ARG A 23 24.47 10.21 2.97
C ARG A 23 23.55 10.47 4.17
N TYR A 24 22.30 10.03 4.10
CA TYR A 24 21.30 10.29 5.13
C TYR A 24 20.99 9.00 5.87
N ASP A 25 20.86 9.07 7.20
CA ASP A 25 20.19 8.03 7.97
C ASP A 25 18.69 8.30 7.92
N PHE A 26 17.91 7.39 7.36
CA PHE A 26 16.46 7.54 7.27
C PHE A 26 15.73 7.07 8.53
N THR A 27 16.42 6.49 9.51
CA THR A 27 15.79 6.00 10.75
C THR A 27 15.04 7.10 11.49
N PRO A 28 15.63 8.29 11.77
CA PRO A 28 14.92 9.35 12.48
C PRO A 28 13.67 9.84 11.75
N TYR A 29 13.70 9.85 10.42
CA TYR A 29 12.55 10.19 9.59
C TYR A 29 11.46 9.10 9.67
N ALA A 30 11.87 7.83 9.60
CA ALA A 30 10.98 6.69 9.63
C ALA A 30 10.34 6.47 11.01
N THR A 31 10.99 6.86 12.10
CA THR A 31 10.51 6.62 13.46
C THR A 31 9.93 7.85 14.15
N ASP A 32 9.78 8.97 13.44
CA ASP A 32 9.21 10.19 14.03
C ASP A 32 7.71 10.05 14.29
N ARG A 33 7.30 10.23 15.55
CA ARG A 33 5.91 10.05 15.98
C ARG A 33 4.95 11.00 15.25
N ALA A 34 5.29 12.28 15.11
CA ALA A 34 4.41 13.25 14.47
C ALA A 34 4.24 12.96 12.97
N MET A 35 5.32 12.49 12.33
CA MET A 35 5.27 12.02 10.95
C MET A 35 4.40 10.78 10.80
N ILE A 36 4.46 9.83 11.74
CA ILE A 36 3.58 8.66 11.73
C ILE A 36 2.12 9.08 11.90
N GLU A 37 1.82 9.96 12.86
CA GLU A 37 0.45 10.42 13.11
C GLU A 37 -0.18 11.14 11.90
N ALA A 38 0.65 11.83 11.11
CA ALA A 38 0.20 12.60 9.95
C ALA A 38 0.30 11.83 8.61
N TRP A 39 1.27 10.93 8.45
CA TRP A 39 1.71 10.39 7.15
C TRP A 39 2.09 8.90 7.19
N ALA A 40 1.50 8.11 8.09
CA ALA A 40 1.84 6.69 8.27
C ALA A 40 1.92 5.88 6.96
N ALA A 41 0.93 6.01 6.07
CA ALA A 41 0.90 5.30 4.80
C ALA A 41 2.05 5.70 3.87
N GLN A 42 2.36 7.00 3.79
CA GLN A 42 3.46 7.51 2.99
C GLN A 42 4.79 7.04 3.54
N LEU A 43 4.96 7.03 4.87
CA LEU A 43 6.15 6.47 5.50
C LEU A 43 6.30 4.99 5.19
N ALA A 44 5.24 4.19 5.31
CA ALA A 44 5.24 2.77 4.96
C ALA A 44 5.75 2.56 3.52
N ASN A 45 5.19 3.29 2.54
CA ASN A 45 5.64 3.19 1.16
C ASN A 45 7.14 3.51 1.01
N GLN A 46 7.62 4.57 1.68
CA GLN A 46 8.99 5.01 1.57
C GLN A 46 10.01 4.06 2.21
N VAL A 47 9.71 3.48 3.38
CA VAL A 47 10.63 2.54 4.04
C VAL A 47 10.77 1.25 3.25
N TYR A 48 9.68 0.76 2.64
CA TYR A 48 9.73 -0.39 1.74
C TYR A 48 10.43 -0.07 0.42
N TRP A 49 10.27 1.14 -0.13
CA TRP A 49 11.06 1.58 -1.30
C TRP A 49 12.56 1.62 -1.00
N LEU A 50 12.98 2.07 0.18
CA LEU A 50 14.39 2.05 0.57
C LEU A 50 14.94 0.61 0.61
N ARG A 51 14.17 -0.34 1.15
CA ARG A 51 14.49 -1.78 1.16
C ARG A 51 14.56 -2.35 -0.26
N GLN A 52 13.54 -2.13 -1.09
CA GLN A 52 13.46 -2.63 -2.47
C GLN A 52 14.59 -2.09 -3.36
N LEU A 53 15.00 -0.85 -3.13
CA LEU A 53 16.13 -0.25 -3.83
C LEU A 53 17.49 -0.80 -3.33
N GLY A 54 17.52 -1.54 -2.21
CA GLY A 54 18.74 -2.02 -1.58
C GLY A 54 19.57 -0.90 -0.95
N GLU A 55 18.93 0.18 -0.50
CA GLU A 55 19.62 1.35 0.04
C GLU A 55 19.71 1.30 1.57
N GLN A 56 18.58 1.25 2.28
CA GLN A 56 18.51 1.09 3.73
C GLN A 56 17.29 0.25 4.10
N ASP A 57 17.43 -0.63 5.08
CA ASP A 57 16.32 -1.40 5.61
C ASP A 57 15.92 -0.86 6.99
N VAL A 58 14.95 0.05 6.98
CA VAL A 58 14.40 0.70 8.18
C VAL A 58 12.94 0.31 8.43
N VAL A 59 12.48 -0.79 7.81
CA VAL A 59 11.09 -1.25 7.92
C VAL A 59 10.77 -1.72 9.34
N GLU A 60 11.62 -2.53 9.96
CA GLU A 60 11.39 -3.01 11.34
C GLU A 60 11.38 -1.84 12.36
N PRO A 61 12.35 -0.90 12.34
CA PRO A 61 12.26 0.33 13.14
C PRO A 61 10.95 1.11 12.92
N PHE A 62 10.51 1.26 11.68
CA PHE A 62 9.24 1.91 11.36
C PHE A 62 8.04 1.17 11.95
N ILE A 63 7.95 -0.16 11.77
CA ILE A 63 6.85 -0.97 12.31
C ILE A 63 6.79 -0.85 13.83
N GLN A 64 7.93 -0.89 14.51
CA GLN A 64 7.99 -0.71 15.96
C GLN A 64 7.47 0.68 16.36
N ALA A 65 7.99 1.74 15.75
CA ALA A 65 7.56 3.11 16.03
C ALA A 65 6.07 3.34 15.68
N PHE A 66 5.57 2.71 14.63
CA PHE A 66 4.16 2.76 14.23
C PHE A 66 3.26 2.17 15.32
N ARG A 67 3.62 0.99 15.84
CA ARG A 67 2.87 0.32 16.92
C ARG A 67 2.94 1.09 18.24
N ASP A 68 4.07 1.71 18.55
CA ASP A 68 4.21 2.57 19.73
C ASP A 68 3.44 3.90 19.58
N THR A 69 3.27 4.37 18.34
CA THR A 69 2.46 5.56 18.03
C THR A 69 0.97 5.27 18.18
N TYR A 70 0.52 4.11 17.68
CA TYR A 70 -0.86 3.66 17.65
C TYR A 70 -1.07 2.31 18.40
N PRO A 71 -0.90 2.27 19.73
CA PRO A 71 -1.14 1.06 20.49
C PRO A 71 -2.65 0.73 20.50
N ASP A 72 -2.99 -0.54 20.22
CA ASP A 72 -4.38 -1.00 20.04
C ASP A 72 -5.30 -0.68 21.23
N GLN A 73 -4.76 -0.70 22.45
CA GLN A 73 -5.55 -0.43 23.66
C GLN A 73 -6.06 1.02 23.75
N ARG A 74 -5.53 1.93 22.91
CA ARG A 74 -5.89 3.36 22.89
C ARG A 74 -6.78 3.75 21.72
N ASP A 75 -7.31 2.78 20.96
CA ASP A 75 -8.15 3.08 19.78
C ASP A 75 -9.44 3.85 20.12
N SER A 76 -9.95 3.71 21.34
CA SER A 76 -11.10 4.47 21.85
C SER A 76 -10.79 5.94 22.09
N GLU A 77 -9.52 6.32 22.19
CA GLU A 77 -9.06 7.70 22.36
C GLU A 77 -8.87 8.42 21.01
N LEU A 78 -8.78 7.66 19.91
CA LEU A 78 -8.57 8.19 18.57
C LEU A 78 -9.89 8.72 18.02
N ASN A 79 -9.87 9.91 17.42
CA ASN A 79 -10.97 10.35 16.56
C ASN A 79 -10.98 9.56 15.22
N ASP A 80 -12.03 9.70 14.42
CA ASP A 80 -12.17 8.90 13.19
C ASP A 80 -11.07 9.17 12.16
N GLN A 81 -10.52 10.38 12.12
CA GLN A 81 -9.39 10.71 11.25
C GLN A 81 -8.12 9.99 11.72
N GLN A 82 -7.82 10.04 13.02
CA GLN A 82 -6.64 9.39 13.60
C GLN A 82 -6.74 7.86 13.50
N TYR A 83 -7.93 7.31 13.76
CA TYR A 83 -8.20 5.89 13.58
C TYR A 83 -8.06 5.49 12.10
N GLY A 84 -8.60 6.30 11.19
CA GLY A 84 -8.40 6.15 9.75
C GLY A 84 -6.92 6.15 9.36
N ASN A 85 -6.12 7.08 9.88
CA ASN A 85 -4.68 7.14 9.61
C ASN A 85 -3.94 5.89 10.09
N LYS A 86 -4.30 5.34 11.26
CA LYS A 86 -3.79 4.06 11.75
C LYS A 86 -4.09 2.93 10.77
N LEU A 87 -5.37 2.78 10.38
CA LEU A 87 -5.79 1.74 9.44
C LEU A 87 -5.08 1.88 8.08
N TYR A 88 -4.97 3.11 7.58
CA TYR A 88 -4.28 3.43 6.34
C TYR A 88 -2.77 3.08 6.42
N GLY A 89 -2.13 3.33 7.56
CA GLY A 89 -0.76 2.90 7.80
C GLY A 89 -0.61 1.38 7.76
N MET A 90 -1.51 0.63 8.40
CA MET A 90 -1.51 -0.84 8.38
C MET A 90 -1.72 -1.40 6.98
N THR A 91 -2.70 -0.91 6.22
CA THR A 91 -2.94 -1.37 4.83
C THR A 91 -1.76 -1.05 3.93
N HIS A 92 -1.14 0.11 4.08
CA HIS A 92 0.04 0.48 3.30
C HIS A 92 1.32 -0.27 3.66
N ILE A 93 1.46 -0.80 4.87
CA ILE A 93 2.55 -1.76 5.18
C ILE A 93 2.42 -3.00 4.29
N ILE A 94 1.19 -3.53 4.17
CA ILE A 94 0.89 -4.69 3.31
C ILE A 94 1.08 -4.34 1.83
N PHE A 95 0.54 -3.20 1.39
CA PHE A 95 0.61 -2.82 -0.02
C PHE A 95 2.04 -2.53 -0.46
N ALA A 96 2.84 -1.88 0.38
CA ALA A 96 4.23 -1.62 0.05
C ALA A 96 5.05 -2.91 -0.04
N ASP A 97 4.79 -3.90 0.83
CA ASP A 97 5.42 -5.23 0.76
C ASP A 97 5.01 -6.00 -0.51
N SER A 98 3.74 -5.88 -0.93
CA SER A 98 3.25 -6.48 -2.19
C SER A 98 3.75 -5.79 -3.47
N GLU A 99 4.60 -4.76 -3.36
CA GLU A 99 4.97 -3.86 -4.46
C GLU A 99 3.73 -3.25 -5.15
N TYR A 100 2.71 -2.91 -4.36
CA TYR A 100 1.38 -2.48 -4.79
C TYR A 100 0.69 -3.53 -5.69
N TYR A 101 0.28 -4.62 -5.06
CA TYR A 101 -0.52 -5.70 -5.65
C TYR A 101 0.18 -6.55 -6.72
N GLN A 102 1.49 -6.41 -6.87
CA GLN A 102 2.27 -7.16 -7.85
C GLN A 102 2.62 -8.57 -7.35
N HIS A 103 2.78 -8.73 -6.04
CA HIS A 103 3.23 -9.96 -5.40
C HIS A 103 2.37 -10.32 -4.19
N PRO A 104 2.20 -11.62 -3.89
CA PRO A 104 1.54 -12.04 -2.67
C PRO A 104 2.41 -11.66 -1.46
N VAL A 105 1.78 -11.47 -0.31
CA VAL A 105 2.47 -11.18 0.96
C VAL A 105 2.38 -12.35 1.92
N SER A 106 3.33 -12.41 2.86
CA SER A 106 3.32 -13.43 3.91
C SER A 106 2.35 -13.06 5.03
N LEU A 107 1.35 -13.91 5.28
CA LEU A 107 0.52 -13.83 6.49
C LEU A 107 1.37 -13.79 7.75
N GLN A 108 2.38 -14.68 7.84
CA GLN A 108 3.19 -14.82 9.05
C GLN A 108 3.99 -13.55 9.36
N GLN A 109 4.50 -12.87 8.34
CA GLN A 109 5.29 -11.65 8.50
C GLN A 109 4.45 -10.48 9.04
N HIS A 110 3.17 -10.43 8.64
CA HIS A 110 2.26 -9.34 9.02
C HIS A 110 1.12 -9.79 9.93
N GLN A 111 1.32 -10.89 10.66
CA GLN A 111 0.27 -11.55 11.47
C GLN A 111 -0.44 -10.57 12.40
N TRP A 112 0.31 -9.63 13.00
CA TRP A 112 -0.25 -8.62 13.91
C TRP A 112 -1.27 -7.69 13.24
N ILE A 113 -1.13 -7.38 11.95
CA ILE A 113 -2.09 -6.58 11.18
C ILE A 113 -3.36 -7.41 10.95
N TYR A 114 -3.20 -8.66 10.52
CA TYR A 114 -4.33 -9.55 10.26
C TYR A 114 -5.13 -9.87 11.52
N ASP A 115 -4.45 -10.11 12.63
CA ASP A 115 -5.10 -10.35 13.93
C ASP A 115 -5.85 -9.10 14.40
N TYR A 116 -5.23 -7.93 14.26
CA TYR A 116 -5.88 -6.67 14.58
C TYR A 116 -7.15 -6.44 13.73
N PHE A 117 -7.07 -6.63 12.42
CA PHE A 117 -8.23 -6.48 11.53
C PHE A 117 -9.34 -7.48 11.85
N ARG A 118 -9.02 -8.75 12.12
CA ARG A 118 -10.01 -9.75 12.55
C ARG A 118 -10.70 -9.37 13.85
N ALA A 119 -9.92 -8.94 14.84
CA ALA A 119 -10.43 -8.59 16.16
C ALA A 119 -11.31 -7.32 16.13
N ASN A 120 -11.05 -6.40 15.20
CA ASN A 120 -11.67 -5.08 15.17
C ASN A 120 -12.58 -4.82 13.96
N ILE A 121 -12.87 -5.84 13.12
CA ILE A 121 -13.56 -5.62 11.84
C ILE A 121 -14.88 -4.87 12.01
N ASP A 122 -15.68 -5.17 13.03
CA ASP A 122 -16.97 -4.50 13.21
C ASP A 122 -16.81 -3.00 13.55
N THR A 123 -15.76 -2.64 14.32
CA THR A 123 -15.40 -1.24 14.59
C THR A 123 -14.83 -0.56 13.35
N ILE A 124 -14.03 -1.26 12.56
CA ILE A 124 -13.49 -0.77 11.29
C ILE A 124 -14.64 -0.40 10.34
N LEU A 125 -15.61 -1.29 10.15
CA LEU A 125 -16.77 -1.03 9.28
C LEU A 125 -17.62 0.15 9.76
N LEU A 126 -17.70 0.38 11.08
CA LEU A 126 -18.47 1.48 11.64
C LEU A 126 -17.80 2.85 11.45
N ARG A 127 -16.47 2.90 11.56
CA ARG A 127 -15.73 4.17 11.68
C ARG A 127 -14.94 4.55 10.43
N ALA A 128 -14.53 3.57 9.63
CA ALA A 128 -13.65 3.80 8.50
C ALA A 128 -14.42 4.22 7.24
N LYS A 129 -13.75 4.98 6.38
CA LYS A 129 -14.27 5.33 5.06
C LYS A 129 -14.27 4.11 4.14
N PRO A 130 -15.13 4.07 3.09
CA PRO A 130 -15.21 2.93 2.18
C PRO A 130 -13.91 2.55 1.48
N ASP A 131 -13.06 3.51 1.14
CA ASP A 131 -11.73 3.23 0.58
C ASP A 131 -10.87 2.42 1.56
N ILE A 132 -10.76 2.85 2.83
CA ILE A 132 -10.03 2.12 3.87
C ILE A 132 -10.60 0.71 4.09
N VAL A 133 -11.93 0.56 4.11
CA VAL A 133 -12.58 -0.75 4.24
C VAL A 133 -12.23 -1.65 3.05
N ALA A 134 -12.21 -1.10 1.84
CA ALA A 134 -11.78 -1.84 0.66
C ALA A 134 -10.32 -2.30 0.77
N GLU A 135 -9.44 -1.42 1.25
CA GLU A 135 -8.03 -1.74 1.46
C GLU A 135 -7.80 -2.84 2.49
N VAL A 136 -8.55 -2.84 3.59
CA VAL A 136 -8.53 -3.92 4.59
C VAL A 136 -8.87 -5.26 3.93
N GLY A 137 -9.93 -5.31 3.11
CA GLY A 137 -10.27 -6.53 2.38
C GLY A 137 -9.16 -6.98 1.42
N ILE A 138 -8.57 -6.05 0.67
CA ILE A 138 -7.48 -6.33 -0.28
C ILE A 138 -6.23 -6.83 0.44
N ALA A 139 -5.93 -6.34 1.64
CA ALA A 139 -4.79 -6.82 2.43
C ALA A 139 -4.87 -8.33 2.73
N PHE A 140 -6.06 -8.88 2.95
CA PHE A 140 -6.28 -10.32 3.11
C PHE A 140 -6.15 -11.08 1.79
N LEU A 141 -6.72 -10.53 0.72
CA LEU A 141 -6.61 -11.10 -0.62
C LEU A 141 -5.15 -11.23 -1.09
N LEU A 142 -4.30 -10.26 -0.75
CA LEU A 142 -2.85 -10.31 -1.01
C LEU A 142 -2.12 -11.43 -0.26
N ALA A 143 -2.62 -11.87 0.89
CA ALA A 143 -2.10 -13.02 1.64
C ALA A 143 -2.74 -14.36 1.22
N GLY A 144 -3.60 -14.36 0.19
CA GLY A 144 -4.32 -15.56 -0.24
C GLY A 144 -5.44 -16.01 0.72
N LEU A 145 -5.96 -15.09 1.53
CA LEU A 145 -6.98 -15.36 2.56
C LEU A 145 -8.39 -15.05 2.06
N GLU A 146 -8.74 -15.50 0.86
CA GLU A 146 -10.00 -15.13 0.20
C GLU A 146 -11.25 -15.57 0.97
N ASP A 147 -11.17 -16.69 1.68
CA ASP A 147 -12.26 -17.26 2.49
C ASP A 147 -12.31 -16.71 3.93
N ASP A 148 -11.44 -15.75 4.30
CA ASP A 148 -11.45 -15.16 5.63
C ASP A 148 -12.74 -14.32 5.84
N PRO A 149 -13.41 -14.44 7.00
CA PRO A 149 -14.62 -13.67 7.30
C PRO A 149 -14.48 -12.16 7.13
N VAL A 150 -13.27 -11.61 7.31
CA VAL A 150 -13.01 -10.19 7.06
C VAL A 150 -13.29 -9.83 5.60
N VAL A 151 -12.84 -10.63 4.64
CA VAL A 151 -13.06 -10.38 3.20
C VAL A 151 -14.55 -10.33 2.86
N LEU A 152 -15.33 -11.27 3.40
CA LEU A 152 -16.77 -11.30 3.19
C LEU A 152 -17.43 -10.04 3.76
N LYS A 153 -17.09 -9.67 5.00
CA LYS A 153 -17.62 -8.48 5.67
C LYS A 153 -17.28 -7.18 4.92
N THR A 154 -16.04 -7.03 4.46
CA THR A 154 -15.63 -5.85 3.68
C THR A 154 -16.34 -5.81 2.32
N ARG A 155 -16.49 -6.95 1.64
CA ARG A 155 -17.25 -7.00 0.37
C ARG A 155 -18.70 -6.60 0.55
N GLN A 156 -19.37 -7.10 1.59
CA GLN A 156 -20.76 -6.74 1.89
C GLN A 156 -20.91 -5.25 2.19
N PHE A 157 -20.00 -4.69 2.99
CA PHE A 157 -19.97 -3.26 3.28
C PHE A 157 -19.84 -2.42 1.99
N ILE A 158 -18.90 -2.79 1.12
CA ILE A 158 -18.66 -2.07 -0.14
C ILE A 158 -19.83 -2.21 -1.10
N GLN A 159 -20.41 -3.40 -1.25
CA GLN A 159 -21.62 -3.60 -2.06
C GLN A 159 -22.79 -2.73 -1.58
N ALA A 160 -22.94 -2.56 -0.27
CA ALA A 160 -23.98 -1.71 0.30
C ALA A 160 -23.73 -0.21 0.09
N ALA A 161 -22.46 0.19 -0.06
CA ALA A 161 -22.04 1.58 -0.27
C ALA A 161 -22.14 2.05 -1.73
N VAL A 162 -22.29 1.13 -2.69
CA VAL A 162 -22.43 1.47 -4.12
C VAL A 162 -23.83 2.03 -4.38
N ASP A 163 -23.88 3.25 -4.93
CA ASP A 163 -25.09 3.79 -5.51
C ASP A 163 -25.43 3.01 -6.79
N LYS A 164 -26.62 2.42 -6.85
CA LYS A 164 -27.02 1.54 -7.96
C LYS A 164 -27.35 2.30 -9.24
N GLU A 165 -27.71 3.58 -9.14
CA GLU A 165 -28.02 4.41 -10.32
C GLU A 165 -26.74 4.94 -10.94
N GLN A 166 -25.82 5.42 -10.11
CA GLN A 166 -24.54 5.99 -10.54
C GLN A 166 -23.47 4.91 -10.77
N GLY A 167 -23.66 3.71 -10.22
CA GLY A 167 -22.71 2.60 -10.35
C GLY A 167 -21.40 2.81 -9.62
N MET A 168 -21.37 3.70 -8.61
CA MET A 168 -20.17 4.06 -7.87
C MET A 168 -20.48 4.44 -6.42
N ILE A 169 -19.46 4.42 -5.56
CA ILE A 169 -19.54 4.90 -4.19
C ILE A 169 -19.37 6.43 -4.19
N PRO A 170 -20.31 7.21 -3.62
CA PRO A 170 -20.20 8.67 -3.55
C PRO A 170 -19.09 9.12 -2.58
N SER A 171 -18.73 10.40 -2.63
CA SER A 171 -17.82 11.01 -1.66
C SER A 171 -18.48 11.09 -0.27
N THR A 172 -17.72 11.46 0.76
CA THR A 172 -18.28 11.69 2.10
C THR A 172 -19.28 12.84 2.16
N SER A 173 -19.29 13.73 1.16
CA SER A 173 -20.29 14.80 0.99
C SER A 173 -21.42 14.43 0.02
N GLY A 174 -21.44 13.20 -0.51
CA GLY A 174 -22.46 12.73 -1.45
C GLY A 174 -22.20 13.05 -2.92
N ASP A 175 -20.98 13.47 -3.28
CA ASP A 175 -20.63 13.84 -4.67
C ASP A 175 -20.21 12.61 -5.51
N PHE A 176 -20.42 12.68 -6.81
CA PHE A 176 -20.13 11.64 -7.80
C PHE A 176 -19.04 12.04 -8.81
N ASP A 177 -18.26 13.09 -8.54
CA ASP A 177 -17.11 13.47 -9.36
C ASP A 177 -16.11 12.31 -9.45
N LEU A 178 -15.99 11.75 -10.66
CA LEU A 178 -15.13 10.62 -10.96
C LEU A 178 -13.66 10.92 -10.66
N SER A 179 -13.18 12.14 -10.92
CA SER A 179 -11.78 12.51 -10.71
C SER A 179 -11.39 12.51 -9.23
N LEU A 180 -12.36 12.81 -8.35
CA LEU A 180 -12.18 12.79 -6.90
C LEU A 180 -12.53 11.42 -6.29
N GLY A 181 -13.29 10.61 -7.00
CA GLY A 181 -13.77 9.29 -6.57
C GLY A 181 -12.97 8.11 -7.11
N GLU A 182 -11.98 8.32 -7.98
CA GLU A 182 -11.24 7.27 -8.69
C GLU A 182 -10.63 6.24 -7.73
N HIS A 183 -9.82 6.67 -6.77
CA HIS A 183 -9.15 5.78 -5.79
C HIS A 183 -10.13 4.85 -5.10
N ARG A 184 -11.20 5.41 -4.52
CA ARG A 184 -12.24 4.67 -3.78
C ARG A 184 -12.92 3.62 -4.65
N ASN A 185 -13.27 3.97 -5.89
CA ASN A 185 -14.03 3.08 -6.76
C ASN A 185 -13.16 2.03 -7.43
N VAL A 186 -11.90 2.33 -7.74
CA VAL A 186 -10.94 1.33 -8.23
C VAL A 186 -10.70 0.27 -7.14
N LEU A 187 -10.47 0.68 -5.89
CA LEU A 187 -10.32 -0.26 -4.77
C LEU A 187 -11.58 -1.11 -4.56
N ALA A 188 -12.77 -0.52 -4.68
CA ALA A 188 -14.03 -1.26 -4.59
C ALA A 188 -14.13 -2.34 -5.68
N ILE A 189 -13.82 -2.00 -6.94
CA ILE A 189 -13.80 -2.97 -8.04
C ILE A 189 -12.77 -4.07 -7.76
N MET A 190 -11.56 -3.71 -7.34
CA MET A 190 -10.50 -4.68 -7.02
C MET A 190 -10.91 -5.66 -5.92
N LEU A 191 -11.58 -5.19 -4.87
CA LEU A 191 -12.06 -6.06 -3.79
C LEU A 191 -13.21 -6.98 -4.25
N LEU A 192 -14.16 -6.43 -5.00
CA LEU A 192 -15.37 -7.15 -5.44
C LEU A 192 -15.09 -8.16 -6.55
N ASP A 193 -14.14 -7.86 -7.45
CA ASP A 193 -13.74 -8.72 -8.56
C ASP A 193 -12.24 -9.07 -8.50
N TRP A 194 -11.76 -9.41 -7.30
CA TRP A 194 -10.38 -9.85 -7.13
C TRP A 194 -10.08 -11.07 -8.00
N ARG A 195 -9.00 -10.99 -8.78
CA ARG A 195 -8.57 -12.08 -9.68
C ARG A 195 -7.32 -12.77 -9.19
N SER A 196 -6.27 -11.98 -8.98
CA SER A 196 -4.99 -12.38 -8.40
C SER A 196 -4.10 -11.14 -8.31
N VAL A 197 -2.93 -11.29 -7.70
CA VAL A 197 -1.84 -10.33 -7.90
C VAL A 197 -1.47 -10.24 -9.39
N ASN A 198 -1.00 -9.07 -9.82
CA ASN A 198 -0.63 -8.84 -11.22
C ASN A 198 0.68 -8.04 -11.32
N PRO A 199 1.78 -8.64 -11.82
CA PRO A 199 3.03 -7.93 -12.01
C PRO A 199 2.88 -6.72 -12.92
N ALA A 200 3.62 -5.65 -12.62
CA ALA A 200 3.63 -4.46 -13.43
C ALA A 200 4.14 -4.75 -14.87
N PRO A 201 3.71 -3.95 -15.87
CA PRO A 201 4.26 -4.04 -17.20
C PRO A 201 5.78 -3.73 -17.16
N LEU A 202 6.60 -4.65 -17.65
CA LEU A 202 8.05 -4.44 -17.74
C LEU A 202 8.48 -3.82 -19.07
N ALA A 203 9.36 -2.80 -19.05
CA ALA A 203 9.90 -2.13 -20.24
C ALA A 203 10.67 -3.05 -21.20
N GLY A 204 11.18 -4.17 -20.70
CA GLY A 204 11.81 -5.22 -21.51
C GLY A 204 10.81 -6.14 -22.23
N LYS A 205 9.57 -6.25 -21.74
CA LYS A 205 8.54 -7.18 -22.27
C LYS A 205 7.39 -6.47 -23.00
N HIS A 206 7.02 -5.26 -22.56
CA HIS A 206 5.83 -4.54 -23.02
C HIS A 206 6.22 -3.26 -23.77
N SER A 207 7.01 -3.38 -24.84
CA SER A 207 7.61 -2.24 -25.55
C SER A 207 6.63 -1.13 -25.96
N LYS A 208 5.37 -1.48 -26.28
CA LYS A 208 4.33 -0.49 -26.65
C LYS A 208 3.95 0.44 -25.49
N VAL A 209 3.90 -0.07 -24.26
CA VAL A 209 3.57 0.73 -23.06
C VAL A 209 4.70 1.71 -22.74
N PHE A 210 5.94 1.38 -23.14
CA PHE A 210 7.15 2.14 -22.88
C PHE A 210 7.78 2.70 -24.16
N ALA A 211 6.95 3.05 -25.14
CA ALA A 211 7.40 3.63 -26.41
C ALA A 211 8.09 4.97 -26.17
N ASP A 212 7.48 5.80 -25.33
CA ASP A 212 8.00 7.11 -24.92
C ASP A 212 8.33 7.08 -23.43
N LEU A 213 9.63 7.19 -23.12
CA LEU A 213 10.09 7.24 -21.73
C LEU A 213 10.15 8.68 -21.24
N PRO A 214 9.71 8.95 -20.00
CA PRO A 214 9.95 10.24 -19.34
C PRO A 214 11.42 10.63 -19.36
N TYR A 215 11.69 11.94 -19.37
CA TYR A 215 13.05 12.46 -19.42
C TYR A 215 13.97 11.79 -18.39
N GLY A 216 15.12 11.33 -18.88
CA GLY A 216 16.17 10.73 -18.06
C GLY A 216 15.93 9.27 -17.68
N LEU A 217 14.77 8.67 -17.94
CA LEU A 217 14.56 7.24 -17.74
C LEU A 217 15.14 6.43 -18.90
N ILE A 218 15.83 5.35 -18.55
CA ILE A 218 16.41 4.37 -19.46
C ILE A 218 16.02 2.97 -18.99
N LYS A 219 16.00 2.01 -19.92
CA LYS A 219 15.83 0.59 -19.56
C LYS A 219 16.98 0.16 -18.66
N LYS A 220 16.67 -0.53 -17.57
CA LYS A 220 17.67 -1.09 -16.67
C LYS A 220 18.42 -2.19 -17.42
N ALA A 221 19.74 -2.20 -17.33
CA ALA A 221 20.53 -3.29 -17.87
C ALA A 221 20.15 -4.59 -17.12
N PRO A 222 20.13 -5.76 -17.79
CA PRO A 222 19.95 -7.03 -17.12
C PRO A 222 21.03 -7.16 -16.03
N ASN A 223 20.62 -7.47 -14.80
CA ASN A 223 21.57 -7.60 -13.70
C ASN A 223 22.42 -8.86 -13.96
N PRO A 224 23.75 -8.75 -14.18
CA PRO A 224 24.57 -9.90 -14.57
C PRO A 224 24.67 -11.02 -13.51
N LEU A 225 24.08 -10.81 -12.32
CA LEU A 225 24.20 -11.70 -11.16
C LEU A 225 22.93 -12.51 -10.81
N LYS A 226 21.85 -12.45 -11.60
CA LYS A 226 20.66 -13.32 -11.41
C LYS A 226 20.52 -14.36 -12.54
N GLY A 227 21.62 -15.05 -12.85
CA GLY A 227 21.68 -16.10 -13.87
C GLY A 227 22.48 -17.34 -13.45
N GLN A 228 22.80 -17.49 -12.16
CA GLN A 228 23.40 -18.71 -11.59
C GLN A 228 22.83 -18.92 -10.19
N GLY A 229 22.12 -20.04 -10.00
CA GLY A 229 21.40 -20.41 -8.79
C GLY A 229 20.30 -21.39 -9.13
#